data_AF-A0A813WMK4-F1
#
_entry.id   AF-A0A813WMK4-F1
#
_cell.length_a   1.000
_cell.length_b   1.000
_cell.length_c   1.000
_cell.angle_alpha   90.00
_cell.angle_beta   90.00
_cell.angle_gamma   90.00
#
_symmetry.space_group_name_H-M   'P 1'
#
loop_
_entity.id
_entity.type
_entity.pdbx_description
1 polymer ?
#
loop_
_entity_poly.entity_id
_entity_poly.type
_entity_poly.pdbx_seq_one_letter_code
_entity_poly.pdbx_strand_id
1 'polypeptide(L)'
;MNNNKKSDNLKSKPPKPVKKAAAPVKKINDKPKKIDAIEKKNEPSPLVILVKPAMSEEELKLHKSAIKIQCAWKKYRAVCELKKLRSEKKELDDKLAKLEQEAYVQMIKLEQQREEKKRMKKLKEKEMKRRNETRKKKFMEAAYDGNLQEMKFIIGDFEKELDGMEEKLDSGKRKQALLNLIDCKDSNNNSALSEASAGGSPEVCKFLLSNNADPNSKGAFGRTPLWRAAFAGHLNCVQILLENGGDPRMYSQDGQRVIDAATKDNVIDILKNWNIQLTERMLQQIDKSRREIKQEQINGLEERKKMAKLEYEQLKSKYEHVKNELYSCNCELQRLNDEYLLNPDMYGPLIDKKEAEKVVLISQSEDLREKSVKSRIFYKDLLSEIRKEKNKIKNETEESDDEGNDDSDNDNLDDNKIMKINIKEMDDLVLRDITNCVRTADKWPIIIDQNDQASTFLRYRDTNYVNCLDMKSMEKNKFRLALLGSIRYGKPFVLDLMQYDQELLESIKSVCDQIDDKLFEDMCSKELVKNEKYARLIRLESDGKEYEAHNFNQNRINNFKILFLTSNPYPSDKLLNLTFPIKVITRVKDDDFF
;
A
#
# COMPACT_ATOMS: atom_id res chain seq x y z
N MET A 1 -46.32 11.82 52.59
CA MET A 1 -46.86 13.18 52.37
C MET A 1 -46.11 13.82 51.20
N ASN A 2 -46.89 14.23 50.20
CA ASN A 2 -46.63 15.21 49.13
C ASN A 2 -45.30 15.16 48.36
N ASN A 3 -45.31 14.59 47.15
CA ASN A 3 -45.68 15.26 45.89
C ASN A 3 -44.58 16.20 45.37
N ASN A 4 -43.80 15.74 44.40
CA ASN A 4 -43.88 16.34 43.07
C ASN A 4 -43.33 15.41 41.98
N LYS A 5 -44.25 15.05 41.07
CA LYS A 5 -43.99 14.48 39.75
C LYS A 5 -43.12 15.46 38.96
N LYS A 6 -42.11 14.94 38.24
CA LYS A 6 -41.90 15.27 36.83
C LYS A 6 -40.95 14.26 36.17
N SER A 7 -41.57 13.47 35.31
CA SER A 7 -40.98 12.67 34.26
C SER A 7 -40.28 13.57 33.24
N ASP A 8 -38.94 13.58 33.23
CA ASP A 8 -38.18 14.19 32.14
C ASP A 8 -37.83 13.13 31.10
N ASN A 9 -38.72 13.07 30.11
CA ASN A 9 -38.47 12.56 28.77
C ASN A 9 -37.32 13.33 28.12
N LEU A 10 -36.09 12.84 28.20
CA LEU A 10 -35.04 13.19 27.23
C LEU A 10 -35.18 12.29 26.01
N LYS A 11 -36.20 12.58 25.19
CA LYS A 11 -36.19 12.23 23.77
C LYS A 11 -34.94 12.87 23.18
N SER A 12 -33.92 12.07 22.85
CA SER A 12 -32.81 12.51 22.03
C SER A 12 -33.40 13.00 20.70
N LYS A 13 -33.33 14.32 20.49
CA LYS A 13 -33.71 14.94 19.22
C LYS A 13 -32.89 14.28 18.11
N PRO A 14 -33.51 13.88 16.99
CA PRO A 14 -32.74 13.48 15.82
C PRO A 14 -31.82 14.64 15.43
N PRO A 15 -30.60 14.37 14.95
CA PRO A 15 -29.66 15.42 14.57
C PRO A 15 -30.34 16.32 13.54
N LYS A 16 -30.28 17.64 13.79
CA LYS A 16 -30.80 18.65 12.86
C LYS A 16 -30.19 18.37 11.48
N PRO A 17 -30.98 18.41 10.39
CA PRO A 17 -30.44 18.27 9.05
C PRO A 17 -29.42 19.40 8.86
N VAL A 18 -28.15 19.01 8.70
CA VAL A 18 -27.09 19.93 8.29
C VAL A 18 -27.59 20.58 7.00
N LYS A 19 -27.72 21.90 7.01
CA LYS A 19 -28.04 22.69 5.82
C LYS A 19 -27.00 22.31 4.76
N LYS A 20 -27.45 21.56 3.74
CA LYS A 20 -26.63 21.24 2.57
C LYS A 20 -26.12 22.56 2.00
N ALA A 21 -24.81 22.76 2.02
CA ALA A 21 -24.18 23.66 1.08
C ALA A 21 -24.52 23.11 -0.31
N ALA A 22 -25.32 23.87 -1.06
CA ALA A 22 -25.64 23.53 -2.43
C ALA A 22 -24.32 23.48 -3.21
N ALA A 23 -24.01 22.33 -3.80
CA ALA A 23 -23.01 22.26 -4.85
C ALA A 23 -23.39 23.29 -5.94
N PRO A 24 -22.43 24.05 -6.48
CA PRO A 24 -22.74 25.04 -7.50
C PRO A 24 -23.18 24.32 -8.77
N VAL A 25 -24.49 24.27 -9.00
CA VAL A 25 -25.08 23.97 -10.30
C VAL A 25 -24.64 25.09 -11.23
N LYS A 26 -23.56 24.86 -11.99
CA LYS A 26 -23.24 25.70 -13.15
C LYS A 26 -24.41 25.56 -14.12
N LYS A 27 -25.28 26.58 -14.16
CA LYS A 27 -26.21 26.78 -15.25
C LYS A 27 -25.40 26.89 -16.54
N ILE A 28 -25.45 25.86 -17.37
CA ILE A 28 -25.00 25.93 -18.75
C ILE A 28 -26.05 26.77 -19.49
N ASN A 29 -25.79 28.08 -19.57
CA ASN A 29 -26.46 28.97 -20.51
C ASN A 29 -25.76 28.80 -21.86
N ASP A 30 -26.15 27.78 -22.63
CA ASP A 30 -25.75 27.68 -24.03
C ASP A 30 -26.59 28.66 -24.85
N LYS A 31 -26.07 29.89 -25.00
CA LYS A 31 -26.32 30.67 -26.21
C LYS A 31 -25.60 29.97 -27.37
N PRO A 32 -26.21 29.84 -28.56
CA PRO A 32 -25.53 29.27 -29.70
C PRO A 32 -24.35 30.18 -30.08
N LYS A 33 -23.12 29.72 -29.82
CA LYS A 33 -21.92 30.35 -30.37
C LYS A 33 -21.85 30.00 -31.85
N LYS A 34 -21.67 31.03 -32.68
CA LYS A 34 -21.29 30.91 -34.09
C LYS A 34 -20.06 30.00 -34.18
N ILE A 35 -20.17 28.97 -35.00
CA ILE A 35 -19.04 28.17 -35.44
C ILE A 35 -18.45 28.93 -36.63
N ASP A 36 -17.29 29.55 -36.44
CA ASP A 36 -16.44 29.95 -37.56
C ASP A 36 -15.83 28.66 -38.13
N ALA A 37 -16.19 28.35 -39.37
CA ALA A 37 -15.71 27.19 -40.09
C ALA A 37 -14.23 27.38 -40.47
N ILE A 38 -13.37 26.51 -39.94
CA ILE A 38 -11.99 26.35 -40.39
C ILE A 38 -12.02 25.62 -41.75
N GLU A 39 -11.51 26.29 -42.78
CA GLU A 39 -11.24 25.74 -44.10
C GLU A 39 -10.29 24.53 -44.01
N LYS A 40 -10.83 23.33 -44.24
CA LYS A 40 -10.03 22.18 -44.70
C LYS A 40 -10.17 22.10 -46.21
N LYS A 41 -9.04 22.23 -46.92
CA LYS A 41 -8.92 21.88 -48.34
C LYS A 41 -9.19 20.39 -48.50
N ASN A 42 -10.41 20.04 -48.91
CA ASN A 42 -10.74 18.74 -49.47
C ASN A 42 -10.73 18.88 -51.01
N GLU A 43 -9.98 18.00 -51.66
CA GLU A 43 -10.00 17.83 -53.11
C GLU A 43 -11.43 17.50 -53.59
N PRO A 44 -11.87 18.05 -54.73
CA PRO A 44 -13.24 17.86 -55.19
C PRO A 44 -13.44 16.45 -55.75
N SER A 45 -14.28 15.65 -55.10
CA SER A 45 -14.88 14.46 -55.72
C SER A 45 -15.68 14.87 -56.98
N PRO A 46 -15.77 13.99 -58.00
CA PRO A 46 -16.24 14.37 -59.33
C PRO A 46 -17.71 14.85 -59.30
N LEU A 47 -17.93 16.03 -59.86
CA LEU A 47 -19.25 16.61 -60.11
C LEU A 47 -20.04 15.70 -61.05
N VAL A 48 -20.97 14.92 -60.51
CA VAL A 48 -22.04 14.32 -61.30
C VAL A 48 -22.96 15.45 -61.75
N ILE A 49 -22.80 15.89 -63.00
CA ILE A 49 -23.71 16.83 -63.65
C ILE A 49 -25.01 16.08 -63.94
N LEU A 50 -25.96 16.15 -63.00
CA LEU A 50 -27.35 15.82 -63.27
C LEU A 50 -27.91 16.87 -64.23
N VAL A 51 -27.91 16.55 -65.53
CA VAL A 51 -28.66 17.31 -66.54
C VAL A 51 -30.13 17.26 -66.14
N LYS A 52 -30.65 18.37 -65.62
CA LYS A 52 -32.07 18.50 -65.31
C LYS A 52 -32.84 18.63 -66.63
N PRO A 53 -33.89 17.83 -66.87
CA PRO A 53 -34.76 18.04 -68.02
C PRO A 53 -35.39 19.43 -67.93
N ALA A 54 -35.56 20.09 -69.09
CA ALA A 54 -36.20 21.38 -69.18
C ALA A 54 -37.70 21.25 -68.89
N MET A 55 -38.05 21.37 -67.60
CA MET A 55 -39.43 21.37 -67.14
C MET A 55 -40.13 22.66 -67.58
N SER A 56 -41.40 22.56 -67.95
CA SER A 56 -42.21 23.75 -68.25
C SER A 56 -42.39 24.61 -67.00
N GLU A 57 -42.74 25.89 -67.18
CA GLU A 57 -42.87 26.85 -66.07
C GLU A 57 -43.95 26.43 -65.04
N GLU A 58 -44.97 25.70 -65.51
CA GLU A 58 -46.03 25.12 -64.67
C GLU A 58 -45.53 23.89 -63.89
N GLU A 59 -44.78 23.00 -64.54
CA GLU A 59 -44.18 21.84 -63.88
C GLU A 59 -43.15 22.27 -62.83
N LEU A 60 -42.40 23.35 -63.07
CA LEU A 60 -41.46 23.92 -62.10
C LEU A 60 -42.19 24.49 -60.88
N LYS A 61 -43.36 25.11 -61.05
CA LYS A 61 -44.22 25.55 -59.94
C LYS A 61 -44.74 24.36 -59.14
N LEU A 62 -45.17 23.28 -59.81
CA LEU A 62 -45.64 22.06 -59.16
C LEU A 62 -44.52 21.39 -58.37
N HIS A 63 -43.32 21.28 -58.95
CA HIS A 63 -42.15 20.70 -58.31
C HIS A 63 -41.67 21.53 -57.10
N LYS A 64 -41.64 22.86 -57.21
CA LYS A 64 -41.35 23.75 -56.07
C LYS A 64 -42.38 23.60 -54.95
N SER A 65 -43.66 23.39 -55.29
CA SER A 65 -44.73 23.16 -54.32
C SER A 65 -44.58 21.79 -53.64
N ALA A 66 -44.27 20.74 -54.40
CA ALA A 66 -43.97 19.41 -53.87
C ALA A 66 -42.75 19.40 -52.93
N ILE A 67 -41.67 20.12 -53.28
CA ILE A 67 -40.50 20.30 -52.41
C ILE A 67 -40.90 20.99 -51.11
N LYS A 68 -41.72 22.04 -51.15
CA LYS A 68 -42.21 22.72 -49.93
C LYS A 68 -42.97 21.76 -49.02
N ILE A 69 -43.86 20.93 -49.57
CA ILE A 69 -44.62 19.93 -48.83
C ILE A 69 -43.69 18.86 -48.24
N GLN A 70 -42.74 18.33 -49.03
CA GLN A 70 -41.77 17.35 -48.56
C GLN A 70 -40.86 17.92 -47.45
N CYS A 71 -40.41 19.17 -47.58
CA CYS A 71 -39.65 19.85 -46.53
C CYS A 71 -40.48 20.04 -45.25
N ALA A 72 -41.77 20.39 -45.36
CA ALA A 72 -42.66 20.51 -44.22
C ALA A 72 -42.89 19.15 -43.53
N TRP A 73 -43.10 18.08 -44.31
CA TRP A 73 -43.29 16.73 -43.78
C TRP A 73 -42.02 16.17 -43.12
N LYS A 74 -40.84 16.36 -43.73
CA LYS A 74 -39.55 16.00 -43.12
C LYS A 74 -39.30 16.73 -41.80
N LYS A 75 -39.65 18.03 -41.73
CA LYS A 75 -39.59 18.81 -40.48
C LYS A 75 -40.55 18.26 -39.43
N TYR A 76 -41.79 17.96 -39.80
CA TYR A 76 -42.77 17.38 -38.88
C TYR A 76 -42.30 16.03 -38.32
N ARG A 77 -41.83 15.12 -39.19
CA ARG A 77 -41.30 13.81 -38.80
C ARG A 77 -40.11 13.94 -37.86
N ALA A 78 -39.14 14.83 -38.16
CA ALA A 78 -37.99 15.08 -37.30
C ALA A 78 -38.42 15.62 -35.92
N VAL A 79 -39.44 16.48 -35.84
CA VAL A 79 -39.97 16.97 -34.57
C VAL A 79 -40.65 15.85 -33.77
N CYS A 80 -41.43 14.98 -34.42
CA CYS A 80 -42.06 13.82 -33.76
C CYS A 80 -41.02 12.83 -33.23
N GLU A 81 -40.00 12.52 -34.03
CA GLU A 81 -38.91 11.61 -33.67
C GLU A 81 -38.07 12.17 -32.51
N LEU A 82 -37.74 13.46 -32.57
CA LEU A 82 -37.01 14.15 -31.50
C LEU A 82 -37.83 14.22 -30.20
N LYS A 83 -39.16 14.31 -30.29
CA LYS A 83 -40.04 14.23 -29.12
C LYS A 83 -40.04 12.83 -28.50
N LYS A 84 -40.03 11.77 -29.32
CA LYS A 84 -39.94 10.37 -28.88
C LYS A 84 -38.60 10.08 -28.21
N LEU A 85 -37.49 10.50 -28.82
CA LEU A 85 -36.15 10.36 -28.25
C LEU A 85 -36.00 11.12 -26.93
N ARG A 86 -36.64 12.28 -26.79
CA ARG A 86 -36.67 13.03 -25.52
C ARG A 86 -37.43 12.29 -24.41
N SER A 87 -38.55 11.63 -24.73
CA SER A 87 -39.26 10.81 -23.73
C SER A 87 -38.45 9.57 -23.34
N GLU A 88 -37.86 8.88 -24.30
CA GLU A 88 -37.01 7.70 -24.04
C GLU A 88 -35.78 8.06 -23.20
N LYS A 89 -35.11 9.18 -23.53
CA LYS A 89 -34.00 9.70 -22.72
C LYS A 89 -34.43 10.00 -21.29
N LYS A 90 -35.58 10.65 -21.10
CA LYS A 90 -36.09 10.98 -19.76
C LYS A 90 -36.37 9.73 -18.93
N GLU A 91 -36.96 8.69 -19.54
CA GLU A 91 -37.19 7.41 -18.85
C GLU A 91 -35.88 6.71 -18.47
N LEU A 92 -34.86 6.77 -19.33
CA LEU A 92 -33.54 6.24 -19.02
C LEU A 92 -32.86 7.02 -17.89
N ASP A 93 -32.91 8.35 -17.93
CA ASP A 93 -32.37 9.22 -16.87
C ASP A 93 -33.06 8.93 -15.52
N ASP A 94 -34.39 8.73 -15.51
CA ASP A 94 -35.14 8.39 -14.31
C ASP A 94 -34.79 6.98 -13.76
N LYS A 95 -34.54 6.00 -14.65
CA LYS A 95 -34.06 4.66 -14.26
C LYS A 95 -32.64 4.71 -13.71
N LEU A 96 -31.76 5.49 -14.34
CA LEU A 96 -30.38 5.68 -13.90
C LEU A 96 -30.35 6.31 -12.50
N ALA A 97 -31.15 7.36 -12.27
CA ALA A 97 -31.26 8.02 -10.97
C ALA A 97 -31.76 7.06 -9.86
N LYS A 98 -32.67 6.14 -10.17
CA LYS A 98 -33.10 5.10 -9.22
C LYS A 98 -31.97 4.12 -8.90
N LEU A 99 -31.26 3.63 -9.92
CA LEU A 99 -30.13 2.73 -9.74
C LEU A 99 -29.01 3.38 -8.92
N GLU A 100 -28.71 4.66 -9.17
CA GLU A 100 -27.75 5.42 -8.38
C GLU A 100 -28.15 5.54 -6.90
N GLN A 101 -29.43 5.79 -6.62
CA GLN A 101 -29.94 5.82 -5.25
C GLN A 101 -29.85 4.45 -4.56
N GLU A 102 -30.21 3.39 -5.26
CA GLU A 102 -30.10 2.01 -4.76
C GLU A 102 -28.64 1.64 -4.48
N ALA A 103 -27.72 1.94 -5.41
CA ALA A 103 -26.29 1.72 -5.24
C ALA A 103 -25.74 2.50 -4.04
N TYR A 104 -26.14 3.76 -3.84
CA TYR A 104 -25.74 4.57 -2.69
C TYR A 104 -26.22 3.96 -1.36
N VAL A 105 -27.46 3.48 -1.29
CA VAL A 105 -27.99 2.80 -0.10
C VAL A 105 -27.25 1.49 0.17
N GLN A 106 -26.94 0.70 -0.86
CA GLN A 106 -26.15 -0.53 -0.71
C GLN A 106 -24.73 -0.23 -0.20
N MET A 107 -24.09 0.82 -0.71
CA MET A 107 -22.78 1.26 -0.25
C MET A 107 -22.77 1.61 1.24
N ILE A 108 -23.75 2.38 1.73
CA ILE A 108 -23.88 2.71 3.16
C ILE A 108 -24.10 1.44 3.99
N LYS A 109 -24.95 0.52 3.55
CA LYS A 109 -25.19 -0.75 4.27
C LYS A 109 -23.92 -1.59 4.38
N LEU A 110 -23.15 -1.69 3.30
CA LEU A 110 -21.86 -2.40 3.29
C LEU A 110 -20.85 -1.73 4.22
N GLU A 111 -20.82 -0.40 4.26
CA GLU A 111 -19.98 0.36 5.18
C GLU A 111 -20.35 0.10 6.65
N GLN A 112 -21.64 0.16 6.99
CA GLN A 112 -22.13 -0.18 8.33
C GLN A 112 -21.77 -1.61 8.74
N GLN A 113 -21.97 -2.60 7.86
CA GLN A 113 -21.58 -3.98 8.13
C GLN A 113 -20.07 -4.13 8.32
N ARG A 114 -19.25 -3.39 7.57
CA ARG A 114 -17.79 -3.39 7.75
C ARG A 114 -17.41 -2.80 9.10
N GLU A 115 -18.04 -1.69 9.52
CA GLU A 115 -17.80 -1.09 10.83
C GLU A 115 -18.26 -2.00 11.98
N GLU A 116 -19.42 -2.63 11.87
CA GLU A 116 -19.91 -3.60 12.86
C GLU A 116 -18.98 -4.80 12.98
N LYS A 117 -18.54 -5.39 11.86
CA LYS A 117 -17.54 -6.47 11.85
C LYS A 117 -16.24 -6.03 12.52
N LYS A 118 -15.76 -4.80 12.27
CA LYS A 118 -14.58 -4.24 12.94
C LYS A 118 -14.80 -4.09 14.45
N ARG A 119 -15.96 -3.57 14.88
CA ARG A 119 -16.32 -3.44 16.29
C ARG A 119 -16.39 -4.79 17.00
N MET A 120 -17.05 -5.78 16.37
CA MET A 120 -17.13 -7.14 16.89
C MET A 120 -15.75 -7.81 17.00
N LYS A 121 -14.88 -7.62 16.00
CA LYS A 121 -13.49 -8.12 16.04
C LYS A 121 -12.71 -7.49 17.20
N LYS A 122 -12.81 -6.18 17.41
CA LYS A 122 -12.17 -5.47 18.55
C LYS A 122 -12.69 -5.97 19.90
N LEU A 123 -13.99 -6.26 20.01
CA LEU A 123 -14.58 -6.73 21.26
C LEU A 123 -14.13 -8.18 21.58
N LYS A 124 -14.17 -9.08 20.59
CA LYS A 124 -13.61 -10.44 20.70
C LYS A 124 -12.12 -10.43 21.09
N GLU A 125 -11.32 -9.56 20.48
CA GLU A 125 -9.89 -9.44 20.81
C GLU A 125 -9.66 -8.99 22.26
N LYS A 126 -10.44 -8.02 22.75
CA LYS A 126 -10.39 -7.58 24.16
C LYS A 126 -10.79 -8.70 25.13
N GLU A 127 -11.84 -9.45 24.81
CA GLU A 127 -12.27 -10.59 25.62
C GLU A 127 -11.20 -11.69 25.67
N MET A 128 -10.59 -12.01 24.53
CA MET A 128 -9.49 -12.97 24.44
C MET A 128 -8.26 -12.51 25.23
N LYS A 129 -7.90 -11.22 25.17
CA LYS A 129 -6.82 -10.65 25.99
C LYS A 129 -7.10 -10.80 27.47
N ARG A 130 -8.30 -10.41 27.93
CA ARG A 130 -8.71 -10.56 29.33
C ARG A 130 -8.69 -12.02 29.78
N ARG A 131 -9.19 -12.94 28.94
CA ARG A 131 -9.15 -14.39 29.23
C ARG A 131 -7.70 -14.89 29.35
N ASN A 132 -6.82 -14.50 28.43
CA ASN A 132 -5.40 -14.86 28.46
C ASN A 132 -4.68 -14.30 29.69
N GLU A 133 -4.98 -13.07 30.11
CA GLU A 133 -4.44 -12.48 31.34
C GLU A 133 -4.90 -13.25 32.59
N THR A 134 -6.20 -13.57 32.69
CA THR A 134 -6.70 -14.38 33.79
C THR A 134 -6.10 -15.78 33.81
N ARG A 135 -5.88 -16.38 32.63
CA ARG A 135 -5.21 -17.68 32.48
C ARG A 135 -3.77 -17.62 32.97
N LYS A 136 -3.00 -16.62 32.52
CA LYS A 136 -1.61 -16.40 32.98
C LYS A 136 -1.55 -16.24 34.49
N LYS A 137 -2.44 -15.43 35.07
CA LYS A 137 -2.49 -15.23 36.53
C LYS A 137 -2.72 -16.56 37.27
N LYS A 138 -3.73 -17.35 36.87
CA LYS A 138 -4.00 -18.67 37.47
C LYS A 138 -2.82 -19.63 37.30
N PHE A 139 -2.17 -19.61 36.14
CA PHE A 139 -1.01 -20.43 35.87
C PHE A 139 0.17 -20.07 36.80
N MET A 140 0.38 -18.78 37.06
CA MET A 140 1.41 -18.30 37.99
C MET A 140 1.10 -18.66 39.45
N GLU A 141 -0.16 -18.52 39.88
CA GLU A 141 -0.61 -18.91 41.22
C GLU A 141 -0.41 -20.43 41.44
N ALA A 142 -0.83 -21.25 40.48
CA ALA A 142 -0.62 -22.69 40.53
C ALA A 142 0.88 -23.08 40.51
N ALA A 143 1.72 -22.31 39.81
CA ALA A 143 3.17 -22.53 39.81
C ALA A 143 3.79 -22.27 41.19
N TYR A 144 3.40 -21.19 41.86
CA TYR A 144 3.84 -20.85 43.21
C TYR A 144 3.36 -21.87 44.25
N ASP A 145 2.08 -22.25 44.19
CA ASP A 145 1.47 -23.19 45.14
C ASP A 145 1.92 -24.64 44.93
N GLY A 146 2.56 -24.94 43.79
CA GLY A 146 3.03 -26.29 43.46
C GLY A 146 1.97 -27.21 42.85
N ASN A 147 0.84 -26.66 42.40
CA ASN A 147 -0.28 -27.45 41.88
C ASN A 147 -0.08 -27.88 40.41
N LEU A 148 0.68 -28.95 40.21
CA LEU A 148 0.99 -29.48 38.88
C LEU A 148 -0.25 -29.90 38.07
N GLN A 149 -1.29 -30.40 38.73
CA GLN A 149 -2.51 -30.86 38.04
C GLN A 149 -3.29 -29.70 37.43
N GLU A 150 -3.39 -28.59 38.16
CA GLU A 150 -4.02 -27.38 37.67
C GLU A 150 -3.25 -26.75 36.51
N MET A 151 -1.91 -26.73 36.57
CA MET A 151 -1.08 -26.26 35.44
C MET A 151 -1.29 -27.09 34.17
N LYS A 152 -1.31 -28.43 34.30
CA LYS A 152 -1.60 -29.33 33.16
C LYS A 152 -3.02 -29.12 32.62
N PHE A 153 -4.00 -28.91 33.49
CA PHE A 153 -5.37 -28.62 33.09
C PHE A 153 -5.45 -27.29 32.32
N ILE A 154 -4.78 -26.24 32.78
CA ILE A 154 -4.74 -24.94 32.10
C ILE A 154 -4.12 -25.06 30.70
N ILE A 155 -3.02 -25.81 30.56
CA ILE A 155 -2.38 -26.07 29.27
C ILE A 155 -3.35 -26.85 28.35
N GLY A 156 -3.98 -27.91 28.87
CA GLY A 156 -4.94 -28.70 28.08
C GLY A 156 -6.19 -27.92 27.65
N ASP A 157 -6.72 -27.02 28.50
CA ASP A 157 -7.81 -26.11 28.12
C ASP A 157 -7.36 -25.13 27.04
N PHE A 158 -6.13 -24.62 27.13
CA PHE A 158 -5.56 -23.73 26.12
C PHE A 158 -5.34 -24.44 24.78
N GLU A 159 -4.84 -25.68 24.78
CA GLU A 159 -4.70 -26.50 23.58
C GLU A 159 -6.04 -26.72 22.87
N LYS A 160 -7.10 -27.05 23.63
CA LYS A 160 -8.46 -27.18 23.07
C LYS A 160 -8.98 -25.87 22.49
N GLU A 161 -8.68 -24.74 23.12
CA GLU A 161 -9.04 -23.43 22.58
C GLU A 161 -8.29 -23.12 21.27
N LEU A 162 -7.00 -23.48 21.17
CA LEU A 162 -6.23 -23.37 19.93
C LEU A 162 -6.80 -24.26 18.81
N ASP A 163 -7.32 -25.45 19.14
CA ASP A 163 -7.99 -26.34 18.19
C ASP A 163 -9.35 -25.81 17.71
N GLY A 164 -10.02 -24.99 18.53
CA GLY A 164 -11.33 -24.39 18.23
C GLY A 164 -11.27 -23.07 17.44
N MET A 165 -10.09 -22.56 17.08
CA MET A 165 -9.95 -21.30 16.34
C MET A 165 -10.37 -21.46 14.86
N GLU A 166 -11.09 -20.47 14.32
CA GLU A 166 -11.55 -20.45 12.90
C GLU A 166 -10.38 -20.60 11.91
N GLU A 167 -9.24 -19.96 12.21
CA GLU A 167 -7.97 -20.18 11.50
C GLU A 167 -7.16 -21.20 12.28
N LYS A 168 -6.95 -22.39 11.70
CA LYS A 168 -6.05 -23.39 12.28
C LYS A 168 -4.65 -22.80 12.36
N LEU A 169 -4.14 -22.69 13.59
CA LEU A 169 -2.74 -22.31 13.78
C LEU A 169 -1.85 -23.38 13.16
N ASP A 170 -0.83 -22.92 12.48
CA ASP A 170 0.28 -23.76 12.08
C ASP A 170 0.97 -24.41 13.28
N SER A 171 1.58 -25.58 13.10
CA SER A 171 2.27 -26.34 14.14
C SER A 171 3.34 -25.50 14.86
N GLY A 172 4.08 -24.66 14.13
CA GLY A 172 5.06 -23.73 14.70
C GLY A 172 4.41 -22.64 15.55
N LYS A 173 3.36 -21.99 15.05
CA LYS A 173 2.61 -20.95 15.80
C LYS A 173 1.93 -21.52 17.04
N ARG A 174 1.44 -22.76 16.97
CA ARG A 174 0.89 -23.49 18.13
C ARG A 174 1.96 -23.71 19.19
N LYS A 175 3.13 -24.27 18.81
CA LYS A 175 4.25 -24.50 19.73
C LYS A 175 4.72 -23.19 20.38
N GLN A 176 4.78 -22.11 19.61
CA GLN A 176 5.14 -20.78 20.13
C GLN A 176 4.08 -20.22 21.10
N ALA A 177 2.80 -20.38 20.81
CA ALA A 177 1.73 -19.94 21.70
C ALA A 177 1.78 -20.68 23.05
N LEU A 178 2.05 -21.99 23.02
CA LEU A 178 2.25 -22.81 24.21
C LEU A 178 3.50 -22.37 24.99
N LEU A 179 4.64 -22.18 24.31
CA LEU A 179 5.85 -21.68 24.95
C LEU A 179 5.64 -20.32 25.61
N ASN A 180 4.92 -19.39 24.96
CA ASN A 180 4.58 -18.08 25.53
C ASN A 180 3.67 -18.15 26.76
N LEU A 181 2.87 -19.22 26.91
CA LEU A 181 2.09 -19.47 28.11
C LEU A 181 2.99 -20.00 29.24
N ILE A 182 3.97 -20.85 28.91
CA ILE A 182 4.89 -21.47 29.86
C ILE A 182 5.93 -20.45 30.37
N ASP A 183 6.52 -19.67 29.47
CA ASP A 183 7.42 -18.54 29.77
C ASP A 183 6.64 -17.25 30.10
N CYS A 184 5.40 -17.37 30.59
CA CYS A 184 4.64 -16.19 30.99
C CYS A 184 5.33 -15.47 32.15
N LYS A 185 5.23 -14.13 32.13
CA LYS A 185 5.77 -13.24 33.16
C LYS A 185 4.65 -12.53 33.90
N ASP A 186 4.83 -12.31 35.19
CA ASP A 186 3.96 -11.45 36.00
C ASP A 186 4.27 -9.94 35.80
N SER A 187 3.61 -9.08 36.56
CA SER A 187 3.87 -7.62 36.54
C SER A 187 5.27 -7.24 36.99
N ASN A 188 5.98 -8.14 37.67
CA ASN A 188 7.33 -7.96 38.18
C ASN A 188 8.39 -8.62 37.25
N ASN A 189 7.98 -9.05 36.04
CA ASN A 189 8.80 -9.82 35.10
C ASN A 189 9.27 -11.20 35.60
N ASN A 190 8.75 -11.71 36.71
CA ASN A 190 9.07 -13.06 37.19
C ASN A 190 8.39 -14.09 36.28
N SER A 191 9.16 -15.10 35.84
CA SER A 191 8.65 -16.23 35.07
C SER A 191 7.89 -17.23 35.95
N ALA A 192 7.04 -18.08 35.36
CA ALA A 192 6.39 -19.17 36.08
C ALA A 192 7.40 -20.08 36.79
N LEU A 193 8.58 -20.31 36.19
CA LEU A 193 9.66 -21.07 36.80
C LEU A 193 10.25 -20.36 38.02
N SER A 194 10.36 -19.03 37.98
CA SER A 194 10.82 -18.19 39.10
C SER A 194 9.87 -18.29 40.29
N GLU A 195 8.55 -18.26 40.06
CA GLU A 195 7.56 -18.43 41.14
C GLU A 195 7.53 -19.84 41.71
N ALA A 196 7.60 -20.88 40.87
CA ALA A 196 7.70 -22.27 41.34
C ALA A 196 8.97 -22.52 42.18
N SER A 197 10.07 -21.87 41.81
CA SER A 197 11.34 -21.95 42.53
C SER A 197 11.29 -21.26 43.90
N ALA A 198 10.49 -20.19 44.03
CA ALA A 198 10.24 -19.53 45.31
C ALA A 198 9.28 -20.34 46.20
N GLY A 199 8.26 -20.94 45.60
CA GLY A 199 7.29 -21.82 46.27
C GLY A 199 7.89 -23.16 46.72
N GLY A 200 9.04 -23.57 46.15
CA GLY A 200 9.78 -24.77 46.57
C GLY A 200 9.22 -26.07 46.02
N SER A 201 8.62 -26.03 44.83
CA SER A 201 7.95 -27.17 44.23
C SER A 201 8.81 -27.85 43.14
N PRO A 202 9.59 -28.90 43.48
CA PRO A 202 10.52 -29.53 42.54
C PRO A 202 9.82 -30.19 41.35
N GLU A 203 8.62 -30.73 41.55
CA GLU A 203 7.84 -31.36 40.48
C GLU A 203 7.39 -30.35 39.42
N VAL A 204 6.97 -29.16 39.86
CA VAL A 204 6.58 -28.06 38.96
C VAL A 204 7.81 -27.52 38.22
N CYS A 205 8.95 -27.35 38.89
CA CYS A 205 10.21 -26.95 38.25
C CYS A 205 10.59 -27.94 37.14
N LYS A 206 10.57 -29.26 37.41
CA LYS A 206 10.84 -30.30 36.41
C LYS A 206 9.87 -30.21 35.23
N PHE A 207 8.58 -30.03 35.51
CA PHE A 207 7.56 -29.92 34.47
C PHE A 207 7.79 -28.72 33.54
N LEU A 208 8.06 -27.54 34.09
CA LEU A 208 8.30 -26.32 33.31
C LEU A 208 9.58 -26.45 32.46
N LEU A 209 10.68 -26.95 33.04
CA LEU A 209 11.94 -27.17 32.33
C LEU A 209 11.81 -28.21 31.20
N SER A 210 11.06 -29.29 31.44
CA SER A 210 10.77 -30.30 30.41
C SER A 210 9.97 -29.74 29.24
N ASN A 211 9.28 -28.61 29.43
CA ASN A 211 8.57 -27.87 28.38
C ASN A 211 9.36 -26.61 27.91
N ASN A 212 10.69 -26.67 27.96
CA ASN A 212 11.60 -25.64 27.44
C ASN A 212 11.54 -24.27 28.14
N ALA A 213 11.04 -24.18 29.37
CA ALA A 213 11.11 -22.94 30.14
C ALA A 213 12.57 -22.48 30.35
N ASP A 214 12.81 -21.17 30.34
CA ASP A 214 14.16 -20.63 30.49
C ASP A 214 14.70 -20.70 31.94
N PRO A 215 15.71 -21.55 32.24
CA PRO A 215 16.25 -21.72 33.60
C PRO A 215 16.93 -20.46 34.14
N ASN A 216 17.36 -19.55 33.25
CA ASN A 216 18.13 -18.36 33.58
C ASN A 216 17.33 -17.06 33.41
N SER A 217 16.00 -17.16 33.32
CA SER A 217 15.12 -16.01 33.17
C SER A 217 15.28 -15.00 34.31
N LYS A 218 15.58 -13.74 33.98
CA LYS A 218 15.71 -12.66 34.98
C LYS A 218 14.35 -12.04 35.27
N GLY A 219 13.93 -12.14 36.53
CA GLY A 219 12.75 -11.47 37.07
C GLY A 219 13.06 -10.10 37.66
N ALA A 220 12.22 -9.66 38.60
CA ALA A 220 12.45 -8.42 39.34
C ALA A 220 13.82 -8.44 40.04
N PHE A 221 14.48 -7.28 40.07
CA PHE A 221 15.82 -7.11 40.64
C PHE A 221 16.87 -8.03 40.00
N GLY A 222 16.67 -8.48 38.76
CA GLY A 222 17.59 -9.38 38.05
C GLY A 222 17.71 -10.77 38.67
N ARG A 223 16.78 -11.18 39.55
CA ARG A 223 16.83 -12.46 40.27
C ARG A 223 16.41 -13.61 39.36
N THR A 224 17.22 -14.66 39.32
CA THR A 224 16.95 -15.88 38.54
C THR A 224 16.13 -16.88 39.36
N PRO A 225 15.50 -17.89 38.72
CA PRO A 225 14.85 -18.99 39.44
C PRO A 225 15.78 -19.66 40.45
N LEU A 226 17.04 -19.90 40.07
CA LEU A 226 18.07 -20.49 40.93
C LEU A 226 18.36 -19.60 42.15
N TRP A 227 18.45 -18.29 41.97
CA TRP A 227 18.61 -17.33 43.06
C TRP A 227 17.45 -17.42 44.07
N ARG A 228 16.19 -17.47 43.58
CA ARG A 228 15.01 -17.54 44.46
C ARG A 228 14.93 -18.87 45.22
N ALA A 229 15.25 -19.99 44.57
CA ALA A 229 15.32 -21.30 45.23
C ALA A 229 16.41 -21.34 46.31
N ALA A 230 17.58 -20.75 46.04
CA ALA A 230 18.69 -20.68 47.00
C ALA A 230 18.35 -19.80 48.21
N PHE A 231 17.76 -18.62 47.95
CA PHE A 231 17.31 -17.70 48.99
C PHE A 231 16.25 -18.32 49.91
N ALA A 232 15.26 -19.02 49.33
CA ALA A 232 14.23 -19.72 50.09
C ALA A 232 14.73 -21.02 50.76
N GLY A 233 15.93 -21.50 50.41
CA GLY A 233 16.53 -22.71 50.99
C GLY A 233 15.91 -24.02 50.47
N HIS A 234 15.41 -24.03 49.23
CA HIS A 234 14.75 -25.19 48.63
C HIS A 234 15.76 -26.08 47.89
N LEU A 235 16.45 -26.95 48.64
CA LEU A 235 17.52 -27.82 48.14
C LEU A 235 17.16 -28.59 46.85
N ASN A 236 16.01 -29.26 46.84
CA ASN A 236 15.59 -30.09 45.69
C ASN A 236 15.38 -29.24 44.44
N CYS A 237 14.81 -28.04 44.58
CA CYS A 237 14.64 -27.11 43.46
C CYS A 237 15.99 -26.61 42.94
N VAL A 238 16.93 -26.28 43.84
CA VAL A 238 18.30 -25.88 43.47
C VAL A 238 18.98 -26.97 42.64
N GLN A 239 18.91 -28.22 43.09
CA GLN A 239 19.52 -29.34 42.36
C GLN A 239 18.91 -29.52 40.96
N ILE A 240 17.58 -29.48 40.85
CA ILE A 240 16.87 -29.61 39.56
C ILE A 240 17.24 -28.47 38.61
N LEU A 241 17.29 -27.23 39.10
CA LEU A 241 17.66 -26.08 38.28
C LEU A 241 19.09 -26.19 37.78
N LEU A 242 20.04 -26.58 38.64
CA LEU A 242 21.43 -26.80 38.26
C LEU A 242 21.58 -27.93 37.22
N GLU A 243 20.88 -29.05 37.41
CA GLU A 243 20.86 -30.19 36.48
C GLU A 243 20.23 -29.85 35.11
N ASN A 244 19.50 -28.74 35.00
CA ASN A 244 18.84 -28.29 33.77
C ASN A 244 19.41 -26.95 33.25
N GLY A 245 20.65 -26.61 33.59
CA GLY A 245 21.36 -25.46 33.01
C GLY A 245 21.13 -24.12 33.71
N GLY A 246 20.64 -24.12 34.95
CA GLY A 246 20.66 -22.93 35.82
C GLY A 246 22.08 -22.52 36.14
N ASP A 247 22.45 -21.27 35.86
CA ASP A 247 23.81 -20.78 36.04
C ASP A 247 24.02 -20.15 37.43
N PRO A 248 24.81 -20.80 38.33
CA PRO A 248 25.08 -20.26 39.67
C PRO A 248 25.97 -19.00 39.65
N ARG A 249 26.59 -18.66 38.52
CA ARG A 249 27.45 -17.47 38.35
C ARG A 249 26.66 -16.18 38.18
N MET A 250 25.36 -16.27 37.89
CA MET A 250 24.52 -15.11 37.67
C MET A 250 24.38 -14.27 38.94
N TYR A 251 24.31 -12.96 38.73
CA TYR A 251 24.17 -11.96 39.78
C TYR A 251 22.80 -11.29 39.69
N SER A 252 22.24 -11.01 40.85
CA SER A 252 21.10 -10.10 40.97
C SER A 252 21.52 -8.66 40.64
N GLN A 253 20.55 -7.78 40.44
CA GLN A 253 20.78 -6.35 40.23
C GLN A 253 21.49 -5.69 41.41
N ASP A 254 21.35 -6.25 42.61
CA ASP A 254 22.05 -5.81 43.84
C ASP A 254 23.51 -6.29 43.89
N GLY A 255 24.00 -6.98 42.85
CA GLY A 255 25.37 -7.52 42.77
C GLY A 255 25.57 -8.83 43.57
N GLN A 256 24.55 -9.33 44.26
CA GLN A 256 24.64 -10.58 45.02
C GLN A 256 24.66 -11.80 44.08
N ARG A 257 25.60 -12.72 44.32
CA ARG A 257 25.62 -14.03 43.66
C ARG A 257 24.58 -14.96 44.29
N VAL A 258 24.20 -16.01 43.56
CA VAL A 258 23.27 -17.05 44.04
C VAL A 258 23.74 -17.66 45.37
N ILE A 259 25.06 -17.92 45.50
CA ILE A 259 25.65 -18.49 46.72
C ILE A 259 25.55 -17.55 47.92
N ASP A 260 25.69 -16.23 47.72
CA ASP A 260 25.64 -15.24 48.79
C ASP A 260 24.22 -15.06 49.33
N ALA A 261 23.22 -15.35 48.50
CA ALA A 261 21.81 -15.31 48.89
C ALA A 261 21.33 -16.59 49.58
N ALA A 262 22.10 -17.68 49.54
CA ALA A 262 21.68 -18.97 50.07
C ALA A 262 21.54 -18.93 51.60
N THR A 263 20.40 -19.38 52.11
CA THR A 263 20.08 -19.33 53.55
C THR A 263 20.45 -20.59 54.33
N LYS A 264 20.60 -21.74 53.65
CA LYS A 264 20.90 -23.04 54.29
C LYS A 264 22.27 -23.56 53.88
N ASP A 265 23.01 -24.11 54.85
CA ASP A 265 24.36 -24.65 54.67
C ASP A 265 24.43 -25.74 53.58
N ASN A 266 23.44 -26.62 53.53
CA ASN A 266 23.38 -27.66 52.50
C ASN A 266 23.22 -27.13 51.07
N VAL A 267 22.52 -26.01 50.88
CA VAL A 267 22.41 -25.33 49.57
C VAL A 267 23.74 -24.67 49.22
N ILE A 268 24.39 -24.05 50.21
CA ILE A 268 25.73 -23.46 50.05
C ILE A 268 26.73 -24.53 49.62
N ASP A 269 26.72 -25.70 50.24
CA ASP A 269 27.62 -26.81 49.93
C ASP A 269 27.42 -27.32 48.50
N ILE A 270 26.17 -27.47 48.04
CA ILE A 270 25.87 -27.85 46.64
C ILE A 270 26.40 -26.79 45.68
N LEU A 271 26.11 -25.50 45.93
CA LEU A 271 26.52 -24.42 45.03
C LEU A 271 28.05 -24.26 44.97
N LYS A 272 28.76 -24.46 46.09
CA LYS A 272 30.23 -24.42 46.15
C LYS A 272 30.87 -25.58 45.39
N ASN A 273 30.31 -26.77 45.53
CA ASN A 273 30.87 -27.99 44.95
C ASN A 273 30.34 -28.29 43.54
N TRP A 274 29.47 -27.44 42.99
CA TRP A 274 28.88 -27.65 41.66
C TRP A 274 29.91 -27.54 40.55
N ASN A 275 29.88 -28.48 39.61
CA ASN A 275 30.77 -28.47 38.46
C ASN A 275 30.30 -27.46 37.41
N ILE A 276 30.92 -26.28 37.37
CA ILE A 276 30.62 -25.20 36.43
C ILE A 276 30.78 -25.65 34.96
N GLN A 277 31.70 -26.58 34.66
CA GLN A 277 31.88 -27.08 33.28
C GLN A 277 30.66 -27.86 32.79
N LEU A 278 29.90 -28.49 33.70
CA LEU A 278 28.65 -29.15 33.36
C LEU A 278 27.59 -28.13 32.94
N THR A 279 27.47 -27.03 33.69
CA THR A 279 26.59 -25.91 33.36
C THR A 279 26.95 -25.30 32.01
N GLU A 280 28.23 -25.08 31.70
CA GLU A 280 28.65 -24.54 30.40
C GLU A 280 28.26 -25.46 29.24
N ARG A 281 28.44 -26.77 29.37
CA ARG A 281 27.99 -27.74 28.34
C ARG A 281 26.48 -27.72 28.17
N MET A 282 25.72 -27.63 29.26
CA MET A 282 24.26 -27.55 29.23
C MET A 282 23.78 -26.25 28.56
N LEU A 283 24.39 -25.11 28.90
CA LEU A 283 24.09 -23.83 28.26
C LEU A 283 24.39 -23.87 26.76
N GLN A 284 25.53 -24.42 26.36
CA GLN A 284 25.86 -24.61 24.95
C GLN A 284 24.84 -25.51 24.22
N GLN A 285 24.35 -26.57 24.87
CA GLN A 285 23.30 -27.43 24.31
C GLN A 285 21.96 -26.69 24.20
N ILE A 286 21.55 -25.96 25.24
CA ILE A 286 20.30 -25.16 25.25
C ILE A 286 20.35 -24.08 24.18
N ASP A 287 21.46 -23.36 24.06
CA ASP A 287 21.65 -22.32 23.04
C ASP A 287 21.68 -22.92 21.64
N LYS A 288 22.34 -24.07 21.45
CA LYS A 288 22.30 -24.80 20.18
C LYS A 288 20.88 -25.22 19.83
N SER A 289 20.14 -25.83 20.74
CA SER A 289 18.74 -26.23 20.50
C SER A 289 17.83 -25.03 20.26
N ARG A 290 18.02 -23.91 20.96
CA ARG A 290 17.28 -22.65 20.69
C ARG A 290 17.58 -22.11 19.30
N ARG A 291 18.85 -22.12 18.87
CA ARG A 291 19.24 -21.71 17.51
C ARG A 291 18.66 -22.64 16.46
N GLU A 292 18.68 -23.96 16.68
CA GLU A 292 18.09 -24.95 15.78
C GLU A 292 16.58 -24.73 15.62
N ILE A 293 15.84 -24.50 16.71
CA ILE A 293 14.40 -24.21 16.66
C ILE A 293 14.11 -22.92 15.87
N LYS A 294 14.88 -21.85 16.14
CA LYS A 294 14.74 -20.57 15.41
C LYS A 294 15.05 -20.74 13.92
N GLN A 295 16.07 -21.52 13.59
CA GLN A 295 16.44 -21.80 12.22
C GLN A 295 15.39 -22.64 11.50
N GLU A 296 14.84 -23.67 12.16
CA GLU A 296 13.76 -24.51 11.62
C GLU A 296 12.50 -23.68 11.35
N GLN A 297 12.18 -22.72 12.24
CA GLN A 297 11.08 -21.77 12.02
C GLN A 297 11.33 -20.90 10.78
N ILE A 298 12.54 -20.35 10.60
CA ILE A 298 12.89 -19.58 9.39
C ILE A 298 12.77 -20.45 8.15
N ASN A 299 13.34 -21.66 8.17
CA ASN A 299 13.32 -22.57 7.05
C ASN A 299 11.87 -22.90 6.64
N GLY A 300 10.99 -23.18 7.61
CA GLY A 300 9.57 -23.41 7.35
C GLY A 300 8.84 -22.19 6.76
N LEU A 301 9.19 -20.97 7.20
CA LEU A 301 8.66 -19.74 6.59
C LEU A 301 9.20 -19.52 5.17
N GLU A 302 10.47 -19.84 4.91
CA GLU A 302 11.08 -19.74 3.58
C GLU A 302 10.51 -20.76 2.58
N GLU A 303 10.17 -21.96 3.04
CA GLU A 303 9.46 -22.95 2.22
C GLU A 303 8.05 -22.47 1.85
N ARG A 304 7.30 -21.91 2.81
CA ARG A 304 6.01 -21.28 2.53
C ARG A 304 6.12 -20.15 1.53
N LYS A 305 7.20 -19.36 1.59
CA LYS A 305 7.47 -18.26 0.67
C LYS A 305 7.64 -18.79 -0.75
N LYS A 306 8.37 -19.89 -0.93
CA LYS A 306 8.55 -20.54 -2.23
C LYS A 306 7.20 -21.00 -2.79
N MET A 307 6.39 -21.67 -1.98
CA MET A 307 5.07 -22.15 -2.40
C MET A 307 4.11 -21.00 -2.77
N ALA A 308 4.03 -19.97 -1.93
CA ALA A 308 3.19 -18.80 -2.18
C ALA A 308 3.62 -18.01 -3.43
N LYS A 309 4.93 -17.91 -3.68
CA LYS A 309 5.47 -17.28 -4.90
C LYS A 309 5.02 -18.04 -6.15
N LEU A 310 5.17 -19.36 -6.16
CA LEU A 310 4.78 -20.21 -7.27
C LEU A 310 3.27 -20.08 -7.57
N GLU A 311 2.44 -20.10 -6.54
CA GLU A 311 0.99 -19.95 -6.69
C GLU A 311 0.62 -18.57 -7.30
N TYR A 312 1.24 -17.49 -6.81
CA TYR A 312 1.04 -16.15 -7.35
C TYR A 312 1.45 -16.05 -8.83
N GLU A 313 2.61 -16.62 -9.20
CA GLU A 313 3.10 -16.60 -10.59
C GLU A 313 2.17 -17.37 -11.53
N GLN A 314 1.64 -18.53 -11.08
CA GLN A 314 0.66 -19.30 -11.84
C GLN A 314 -0.66 -18.54 -12.03
N LEU A 315 -1.19 -17.91 -10.98
CA LEU A 315 -2.41 -17.10 -11.05
C LEU A 315 -2.23 -15.87 -11.95
N LYS A 316 -1.07 -15.21 -11.88
CA LYS A 316 -0.72 -14.08 -12.74
C LYS A 316 -0.68 -14.49 -14.21
N SER A 317 -0.07 -15.64 -14.52
CA SER A 317 -0.02 -16.19 -15.89
C SER A 317 -1.42 -16.48 -16.44
N LYS A 318 -2.29 -17.12 -15.65
CA LYS A 318 -3.70 -17.36 -16.02
C LYS A 318 -4.48 -16.07 -16.27
N TYR A 319 -4.27 -15.05 -15.44
CA TYR A 319 -4.91 -13.75 -15.60
C TYR A 319 -4.48 -13.05 -16.91
N GLU A 320 -3.18 -13.03 -17.23
CA GLU A 320 -2.71 -12.45 -18.49
C GLU A 320 -3.24 -13.22 -19.72
N HIS A 321 -3.40 -14.54 -19.62
CA HIS A 321 -4.01 -15.33 -20.69
C HIS A 321 -5.45 -14.91 -20.98
N VAL A 322 -6.32 -14.88 -19.97
CA VAL A 322 -7.73 -14.47 -20.11
C VAL A 322 -7.85 -13.00 -20.56
N LYS A 323 -6.95 -12.13 -20.09
CA LYS A 323 -6.90 -10.74 -20.52
C LYS A 323 -6.57 -10.60 -22.02
N ASN A 324 -5.67 -11.42 -22.55
CA ASN A 324 -5.34 -11.45 -23.97
C ASN A 324 -6.52 -12.01 -24.80
N GLU A 325 -7.22 -13.04 -24.31
CA GLU A 325 -8.44 -13.55 -24.95
C GLU A 325 -9.53 -12.47 -25.02
N LEU A 326 -9.73 -11.73 -23.92
CA LEU A 326 -10.68 -10.61 -23.86
C LEU A 326 -10.30 -9.48 -24.84
N TYR A 327 -9.01 -9.20 -25.01
CA TYR A 327 -8.53 -8.26 -26.01
C TYR A 327 -8.85 -8.73 -27.44
N SER A 328 -8.59 -10.00 -27.74
CA SER A 328 -8.93 -10.62 -29.03
C SER A 328 -10.45 -10.55 -29.32
N CYS A 329 -11.26 -10.90 -28.33
CA CYS A 329 -12.72 -10.84 -28.40
C CYS A 329 -13.22 -9.40 -28.66
N ASN A 330 -12.63 -8.39 -28.02
CA ASN A 330 -12.98 -6.99 -28.27
C ASN A 330 -12.62 -6.52 -29.69
N CYS A 331 -11.45 -6.91 -30.21
CA CYS A 331 -11.05 -6.60 -31.59
C CYS A 331 -12.01 -7.24 -32.60
N GLU A 332 -12.42 -8.48 -32.36
CA GLU A 332 -13.37 -9.18 -33.22
C GLU A 332 -14.77 -8.56 -33.18
N LEU A 333 -15.27 -8.20 -31.99
CA LEU A 333 -16.52 -7.45 -31.83
C LEU A 333 -16.49 -6.10 -32.56
N GLN A 334 -15.37 -5.39 -32.48
CA GLN A 334 -15.20 -4.13 -33.20
C GLN A 334 -15.28 -4.35 -34.71
N ARG A 335 -14.60 -5.36 -35.24
CA ARG A 335 -14.70 -5.75 -36.67
C ARG A 335 -16.13 -6.12 -37.07
N LEU A 336 -16.82 -6.93 -36.26
CA LEU A 336 -18.21 -7.33 -36.52
C LEU A 336 -19.17 -6.12 -36.52
N ASN A 337 -18.97 -5.16 -35.62
CA ASN A 337 -19.75 -3.92 -35.58
C ASN A 337 -19.49 -3.04 -36.81
N ASP A 338 -18.25 -2.96 -37.28
CA ASP A 338 -17.91 -2.23 -38.51
C ASP A 338 -18.56 -2.89 -39.75
N GLU A 339 -18.59 -4.23 -39.81
CA GLU A 339 -19.23 -5.00 -40.89
C GLU A 339 -20.77 -5.01 -40.81
N TYR A 340 -21.34 -4.92 -39.62
CA TYR A 340 -22.78 -4.82 -39.40
C TYR A 340 -23.39 -3.57 -40.06
N LEU A 341 -22.66 -2.46 -40.10
CA LEU A 341 -23.05 -1.23 -40.81
C LEU A 341 -23.24 -1.46 -42.33
N LEU A 342 -22.62 -2.51 -42.88
CA LEU A 342 -22.69 -2.88 -44.29
C LEU A 342 -23.76 -3.95 -44.55
N ASN A 343 -23.95 -4.93 -43.65
CA ASN A 343 -24.92 -6.04 -43.80
C ASN A 343 -25.60 -6.44 -42.47
N PRO A 344 -26.70 -5.78 -42.07
CA PRO A 344 -27.30 -5.97 -40.73
C PRO A 344 -27.83 -7.38 -40.42
N ASP A 345 -28.47 -8.04 -41.40
CA ASP A 345 -29.17 -9.32 -41.17
C ASP A 345 -28.23 -10.51 -40.92
N MET A 346 -26.98 -10.42 -41.39
CA MET A 346 -26.00 -11.51 -41.29
C MET A 346 -25.19 -11.42 -40.00
N TYR A 347 -24.79 -10.22 -39.56
CA TYR A 347 -23.85 -10.04 -38.47
C TYR A 347 -24.49 -9.91 -37.08
N GLY A 348 -25.79 -9.59 -36.99
CA GLY A 348 -26.50 -9.46 -35.70
C GLY A 348 -26.36 -10.68 -34.78
N PRO A 349 -26.69 -11.92 -35.23
CA PRO A 349 -26.55 -13.12 -34.40
C PRO A 349 -25.10 -13.46 -33.98
N LEU A 350 -24.12 -13.06 -34.81
CA LEU A 350 -22.70 -13.25 -34.50
C LEU A 350 -22.22 -12.27 -33.41
N ILE A 351 -22.71 -11.03 -33.45
CA ILE A 351 -22.44 -10.02 -32.42
C ILE A 351 -23.01 -10.49 -31.08
N ASP A 352 -24.29 -10.90 -31.02
CA ASP A 352 -24.92 -11.38 -29.78
C ASP A 352 -24.13 -12.54 -29.14
N LYS A 353 -23.66 -13.49 -29.97
CA LYS A 353 -22.85 -14.62 -29.51
C LYS A 353 -21.50 -14.16 -28.95
N LYS A 354 -20.82 -13.22 -29.61
CA LYS A 354 -19.52 -12.69 -29.19
C LYS A 354 -19.64 -11.77 -27.97
N GLU A 355 -20.74 -11.03 -27.84
CA GLU A 355 -21.03 -10.25 -26.63
C GLU A 355 -21.27 -11.16 -25.42
N ALA A 356 -21.96 -12.29 -25.60
CA ALA A 356 -22.10 -13.29 -24.55
C ALA A 356 -20.74 -13.89 -24.12
N GLU A 357 -19.86 -14.21 -25.09
CA GLU A 357 -18.49 -14.67 -24.83
C GLU A 357 -17.68 -13.63 -24.02
N LYS A 358 -17.79 -12.35 -24.39
CA LYS A 358 -17.13 -11.23 -23.68
C LYS A 358 -17.59 -11.12 -22.23
N VAL A 359 -18.90 -11.25 -21.95
CA VAL A 359 -19.42 -11.18 -20.57
C VAL A 359 -18.82 -12.29 -19.69
N VAL A 360 -18.67 -13.50 -20.23
CA VAL A 360 -18.03 -14.61 -19.52
C VAL A 360 -16.55 -14.33 -19.24
N LEU A 361 -15.81 -13.84 -20.23
CA LEU A 361 -14.40 -13.48 -20.08
C LEU A 361 -14.18 -12.36 -19.07
N ILE A 362 -15.07 -11.35 -19.02
CA ILE A 362 -15.01 -10.28 -18.02
C ILE A 362 -15.13 -10.87 -16.62
N SER A 363 -16.16 -11.69 -16.36
CA SER A 363 -16.35 -12.33 -15.05
C SER A 363 -15.14 -13.17 -14.63
N GLN A 364 -14.60 -13.98 -15.53
CA GLN A 364 -13.40 -14.77 -15.26
C GLN A 364 -12.17 -13.90 -14.97
N SER A 365 -12.01 -12.78 -15.68
CA SER A 365 -10.90 -11.85 -15.48
C SER A 365 -10.94 -11.16 -14.12
N GLU A 366 -12.14 -10.80 -13.64
CA GLU A 366 -12.34 -10.17 -12.34
C GLU A 366 -12.04 -11.15 -11.19
N ASP A 367 -12.55 -12.38 -11.29
CA ASP A 367 -12.28 -13.44 -10.31
C ASP A 367 -10.78 -13.78 -10.21
N LEU A 368 -10.11 -13.92 -11.35
CA LEU A 368 -8.67 -14.21 -11.39
C LEU A 368 -7.84 -13.03 -10.88
N ARG A 369 -8.25 -11.79 -11.19
CA ARG A 369 -7.62 -10.58 -10.66
C ARG A 369 -7.72 -10.54 -9.13
N GLU A 370 -8.90 -10.79 -8.57
CA GLU A 370 -9.10 -10.81 -7.12
C GLU A 370 -8.23 -11.87 -6.44
N LYS A 371 -8.20 -13.09 -6.98
CA LYS A 371 -7.34 -14.18 -6.49
C LYS A 371 -5.85 -13.83 -6.57
N SER A 372 -5.41 -13.29 -7.71
CA SER A 372 -4.02 -12.86 -7.92
C SER A 372 -3.59 -11.77 -6.92
N VAL A 373 -4.45 -10.78 -6.67
CA VAL A 373 -4.20 -9.72 -5.68
C VAL A 373 -4.09 -10.31 -4.27
N LYS A 374 -5.01 -11.21 -3.88
CA LYS A 374 -4.96 -11.88 -2.57
C LYS A 374 -3.66 -12.67 -2.38
N SER A 375 -3.27 -13.49 -3.35
CA SER A 375 -2.02 -14.27 -3.29
C SER A 375 -0.77 -13.37 -3.25
N ARG A 376 -0.77 -12.24 -3.97
CA ARG A 376 0.32 -11.25 -3.92
C ARG A 376 0.49 -10.63 -2.54
N ILE A 377 -0.63 -10.25 -1.89
CA ILE A 377 -0.64 -9.69 -0.53
C ILE A 377 -0.09 -10.72 0.44
N PHE A 378 -0.60 -11.96 0.38
CA PHE A 378 -0.12 -13.05 1.23
C PHE A 378 1.39 -13.30 1.10
N TYR A 379 1.92 -13.33 -0.13
CA TYR A 379 3.36 -13.45 -0.38
C TYR A 379 4.17 -12.29 0.25
N LYS A 380 3.68 -11.06 0.16
CA LYS A 380 4.33 -9.88 0.77
C LYS A 380 4.28 -9.92 2.30
N ASP A 381 3.16 -10.35 2.87
CA ASP A 381 3.01 -10.47 4.33
C ASP A 381 4.02 -11.47 4.89
N LEU A 382 4.19 -12.60 4.21
CA LEU A 382 5.17 -13.61 4.59
C LEU A 382 6.63 -13.11 4.49
N LEU A 383 6.95 -12.32 3.45
CA LEU A 383 8.26 -11.64 3.36
C LEU A 383 8.50 -10.72 4.57
N SER A 384 7.47 -9.99 5.00
CA SER A 384 7.56 -9.11 6.16
C SER A 384 7.73 -9.90 7.46
N GLU A 385 7.08 -11.06 7.59
CA GLU A 385 7.20 -11.97 8.74
C GLU A 385 8.61 -12.55 8.84
N ILE A 386 9.17 -13.04 7.72
CA ILE A 386 10.56 -13.53 7.66
C ILE A 386 11.56 -12.43 8.06
N ARG A 387 11.39 -11.20 7.55
CA ARG A 387 12.26 -10.08 7.93
C ARG A 387 12.20 -9.78 9.42
N LYS A 388 11.00 -9.81 10.02
CA LYS A 388 10.83 -9.59 11.46
C LYS A 388 11.53 -10.68 12.27
N GLU A 389 11.38 -11.95 11.91
CA GLU A 389 12.03 -13.05 12.62
C GLU A 389 13.56 -13.03 12.46
N LYS A 390 14.08 -12.75 11.26
CA LYS A 390 15.53 -12.56 11.05
C LYS A 390 16.07 -11.40 11.88
N ASN A 391 15.36 -10.28 11.94
CA ASN A 391 15.77 -9.14 12.76
C ASN A 391 15.73 -9.42 14.26
N LYS A 392 14.76 -10.20 14.76
CA LYS A 392 14.75 -10.63 16.17
C LYS A 392 15.99 -11.43 16.52
N ILE A 393 16.38 -12.36 15.64
CA ILE A 393 17.59 -13.16 15.83
C ILE A 393 18.83 -12.27 15.83
N LYS A 394 18.95 -11.36 14.84
CA LYS A 394 20.07 -10.40 14.77
C LYS A 394 20.19 -9.57 16.04
N ASN A 395 19.10 -8.95 16.48
CA ASN A 395 19.08 -8.14 17.71
C ASN A 395 19.43 -8.94 18.98
N GLU A 396 19.11 -10.24 19.03
CA GLU A 396 19.47 -11.13 20.14
C GLU A 396 20.92 -11.63 20.09
N THR A 397 21.54 -11.66 18.91
CA THR A 397 22.97 -11.94 18.72
C THR A 397 23.87 -10.70 18.84
N GLU A 398 23.32 -9.50 18.59
CA GLU A 398 24.04 -8.21 18.62
C GLU A 398 24.21 -7.62 20.04
N GLU A 399 23.69 -8.26 21.09
CA GLU A 399 24.03 -7.90 22.49
C GLU A 399 25.45 -8.34 22.92
N SER A 400 26.24 -8.96 22.05
CA SER A 400 27.61 -9.38 22.39
C SER A 400 28.74 -9.06 21.43
N ASP A 401 28.52 -8.55 20.21
CA ASP A 401 29.63 -8.20 19.31
C ASP A 401 29.27 -7.01 18.41
N ASP A 402 29.86 -5.84 18.74
CA ASP A 402 29.91 -4.65 17.89
C ASP A 402 31.01 -4.86 16.84
N GLU A 403 30.71 -5.62 15.79
CA GLU A 403 31.46 -5.55 14.54
C GLU A 403 30.49 -5.58 13.37
N GLY A 404 30.45 -4.46 12.64
CA GLY A 404 29.67 -4.29 11.43
C GLY A 404 30.06 -5.33 10.39
N ASN A 405 29.16 -6.28 10.15
CA ASN A 405 29.09 -7.02 8.90
C ASN A 405 27.78 -6.67 8.22
N ASP A 406 27.91 -5.80 7.22
CA ASP A 406 26.92 -5.49 6.21
C ASP A 406 26.80 -6.71 5.29
N ASP A 407 26.19 -7.78 5.79
CA ASP A 407 25.95 -8.99 5.00
C ASP A 407 24.81 -8.72 4.01
N SER A 408 25.27 -8.35 2.83
CA SER A 408 24.57 -8.30 1.56
C SER A 408 24.08 -9.68 1.13
N ASP A 409 22.97 -10.14 1.69
CA ASP A 409 22.23 -11.26 1.10
C ASP A 409 21.23 -10.74 0.06
N ASN A 410 21.73 -10.78 -1.17
CA ASN A 410 21.00 -10.68 -2.43
C ASN A 410 19.80 -11.65 -2.45
N ASP A 411 18.60 -11.10 -2.31
CA ASP A 411 17.39 -11.69 -2.89
C ASP A 411 16.25 -10.66 -2.89
N ASN A 412 16.20 -9.83 -3.94
CA ASN A 412 15.00 -9.48 -4.70
C ASN A 412 15.27 -8.32 -5.67
N LEU A 413 14.77 -8.50 -6.90
CA LEU A 413 14.78 -7.54 -7.99
C LEU A 413 14.15 -6.19 -7.59
N ASP A 414 14.86 -5.11 -7.98
CA ASP A 414 14.42 -3.72 -8.16
C ASP A 414 14.17 -2.76 -6.98
N ASP A 415 14.27 -3.15 -5.70
CA ASP A 415 14.13 -2.18 -4.59
C ASP A 415 15.44 -1.46 -4.18
N ASN A 416 16.62 -1.99 -4.57
CA ASN A 416 17.93 -1.41 -4.19
C ASN A 416 18.32 -0.14 -4.98
N LYS A 417 17.52 0.27 -5.98
CA LYS A 417 17.80 1.47 -6.78
C LYS A 417 17.00 2.70 -6.37
N ILE A 418 16.04 2.54 -5.44
CA ILE A 418 15.13 3.61 -5.02
C ILE A 418 15.66 4.25 -3.74
N MET A 419 16.14 5.49 -3.84
CA MET A 419 16.58 6.27 -2.68
C MET A 419 15.36 6.66 -1.83
N LYS A 420 15.39 6.34 -0.54
CA LYS A 420 14.30 6.64 0.39
C LYS A 420 14.65 7.86 1.23
N ILE A 421 13.80 8.87 1.24
CA ILE A 421 14.04 10.13 1.98
C ILE A 421 12.84 10.52 2.84
N ASN A 422 13.09 11.23 3.94
CA ASN A 422 12.03 11.93 4.67
C ASN A 422 11.68 13.25 3.97
N ILE A 423 10.42 13.70 4.07
CA ILE A 423 10.00 15.01 3.53
C ILE A 423 10.87 16.17 4.06
N LYS A 424 11.36 16.09 5.31
CA LYS A 424 12.24 17.11 5.90
C LYS A 424 13.60 17.20 5.22
N GLU A 425 14.09 16.09 4.69
CA GLU A 425 15.41 15.99 4.04
C GLU A 425 15.34 16.40 2.55
N MET A 426 14.14 16.58 1.99
CA MET A 426 13.94 16.83 0.57
C MET A 426 14.51 18.18 0.11
N ASP A 427 14.46 19.22 0.96
CA ASP A 427 15.08 20.52 0.64
C ASP A 427 16.59 20.37 0.44
N ASP A 428 17.24 19.66 1.36
CA ASP A 428 18.69 19.54 1.43
C ASP A 428 19.22 18.58 0.36
N LEU A 429 18.54 17.45 0.13
CA LEU A 429 18.98 16.42 -0.80
C LEU A 429 18.60 16.70 -2.26
N VAL A 430 17.40 17.23 -2.53
CA VAL A 430 16.91 17.37 -3.92
C VAL A 430 17.07 18.80 -4.42
N LEU A 431 16.63 19.79 -3.64
CA LEU A 431 16.62 21.20 -4.07
C LEU A 431 18.00 21.85 -3.92
N ARG A 432 18.59 21.82 -2.73
CA ARG A 432 19.94 22.33 -2.45
C ARG A 432 21.03 21.40 -2.93
N ASP A 433 20.74 20.09 -2.98
CA ASP A 433 21.66 19.05 -3.45
C ASP A 433 23.02 19.12 -2.75
N ILE A 434 22.98 19.18 -1.40
CA ILE A 434 24.17 19.31 -0.55
C ILE A 434 25.15 18.15 -0.78
N THR A 435 24.62 16.97 -1.08
CA THR A 435 25.39 15.75 -1.36
C THR A 435 25.81 15.62 -2.83
N ASN A 436 25.45 16.58 -3.71
CA ASN A 436 25.64 16.52 -5.16
C ASN A 436 25.09 15.23 -5.81
N CYS A 437 24.10 14.59 -5.20
CA CYS A 437 23.51 13.35 -5.73
C CYS A 437 22.75 13.62 -7.04
N VAL A 438 22.03 14.75 -7.14
CA VAL A 438 21.29 15.10 -8.36
C VAL A 438 22.27 15.58 -9.45
N ARG A 439 23.32 16.32 -9.07
CA ARG A 439 24.34 16.81 -10.00
C ARG A 439 25.18 15.69 -10.60
N THR A 440 25.62 14.72 -9.80
CA THR A 440 26.50 13.62 -10.25
C THR A 440 25.75 12.50 -10.97
N ALA A 441 24.45 12.33 -10.70
CA ALA A 441 23.64 11.33 -11.41
C ALA A 441 23.57 11.64 -12.92
N ASP A 442 23.56 10.61 -13.76
CA ASP A 442 23.36 10.77 -15.22
C ASP A 442 21.92 11.16 -15.57
N LYS A 443 20.98 10.93 -14.66
CA LYS A 443 19.53 11.09 -14.88
C LYS A 443 18.91 12.11 -13.93
N TRP A 444 17.78 12.68 -14.33
CA TRP A 444 16.97 13.52 -13.45
C TRP A 444 16.19 12.67 -12.43
N PRO A 445 15.93 13.19 -11.22
CA PRO A 445 15.20 12.45 -10.20
C PRO A 445 13.70 12.39 -10.49
N ILE A 446 13.08 11.27 -10.11
CA ILE A 446 11.63 11.14 -9.98
C ILE A 446 11.25 10.96 -8.50
N ILE A 447 10.33 11.78 -8.04
CA ILE A 447 9.82 11.78 -6.67
C ILE A 447 8.51 10.98 -6.64
N ILE A 448 8.51 9.87 -5.92
CA ILE A 448 7.35 9.01 -5.70
C ILE A 448 6.70 9.44 -4.38
N ASP A 449 5.57 10.13 -4.46
CA ASP A 449 4.85 10.76 -3.36
C ASP A 449 3.42 10.23 -3.24
N GLN A 450 3.25 9.16 -2.47
CA GLN A 450 1.94 8.51 -2.30
C GLN A 450 0.93 9.31 -1.48
N ASN A 451 1.39 10.32 -0.73
CA ASN A 451 0.59 11.06 0.26
C ASN A 451 0.49 12.57 -0.04
N ASP A 452 0.84 13.00 -1.26
CA ASP A 452 0.80 14.39 -1.73
C ASP A 452 1.55 15.40 -0.84
N GLN A 453 2.50 14.93 -0.02
CA GLN A 453 3.30 15.79 0.85
C GLN A 453 4.40 16.51 0.09
N ALA A 454 5.07 15.80 -0.82
CA ALA A 454 6.09 16.37 -1.68
C ALA A 454 5.47 17.29 -2.74
N SER A 455 4.31 16.93 -3.30
CA SER A 455 3.56 17.78 -4.21
C SER A 455 3.21 19.13 -3.56
N THR A 456 2.68 19.09 -2.33
CA THR A 456 2.38 20.28 -1.53
C THR A 456 3.65 21.06 -1.22
N PHE A 457 4.71 20.38 -0.75
CA PHE A 457 5.97 21.02 -0.41
C PHE A 457 6.59 21.76 -1.61
N LEU A 458 6.67 21.13 -2.78
CA LEU A 458 7.27 21.72 -3.97
C LEU A 458 6.49 22.93 -4.48
N ARG A 459 5.15 22.93 -4.36
CA ARG A 459 4.30 24.09 -4.71
C ARG A 459 4.55 25.32 -3.84
N TYR A 460 4.91 25.12 -2.57
CA TYR A 460 5.22 26.22 -1.63
C TYR A 460 6.71 26.58 -1.60
N ARG A 461 7.56 25.92 -2.39
CA ARG A 461 8.95 26.30 -2.60
C ARG A 461 9.13 27.05 -3.91
N ASP A 462 10.29 27.68 -4.08
CA ASP A 462 10.63 28.46 -5.27
C ASP A 462 10.97 27.56 -6.48
N THR A 463 9.98 26.75 -6.89
CA THR A 463 10.05 25.85 -8.04
C THR A 463 9.10 26.34 -9.12
N ASN A 464 9.40 26.03 -10.38
CA ASN A 464 8.46 26.25 -11.46
C ASN A 464 7.64 24.97 -11.67
N TYR A 465 6.45 24.95 -11.06
CA TYR A 465 5.59 23.78 -10.97
C TYR A 465 4.60 23.71 -12.13
N VAL A 466 4.66 22.64 -12.91
CA VAL A 466 3.73 22.37 -14.01
C VAL A 466 2.91 21.12 -13.69
N ASN A 467 1.60 21.30 -13.55
CA ASN A 467 0.65 20.18 -13.50
C ASN A 467 0.37 19.70 -14.92
N CYS A 468 0.81 18.50 -15.27
CA CYS A 468 0.70 17.96 -16.63
C CYS A 468 -0.74 17.60 -17.03
N LEU A 469 -1.66 17.49 -16.07
CA LEU A 469 -3.09 17.29 -16.35
C LEU A 469 -3.80 18.59 -16.76
N ASP A 470 -3.25 19.76 -16.42
CA ASP A 470 -3.86 21.05 -16.75
C ASP A 470 -3.55 21.47 -18.20
N MET A 471 -4.58 21.45 -19.05
CA MET A 471 -4.47 21.80 -20.47
C MET A 471 -3.89 23.20 -20.71
N LYS A 472 -4.13 24.15 -19.79
CA LYS A 472 -3.56 25.51 -19.93
C LYS A 472 -2.07 25.54 -19.70
N SER A 473 -1.56 24.68 -18.83
CA SER A 473 -0.14 24.61 -18.47
C SER A 473 0.68 23.83 -19.50
N MET A 474 0.03 22.87 -20.16
CA MET A 474 0.59 22.08 -21.28
C MET A 474 0.46 22.73 -22.65
N GLU A 475 -0.01 23.98 -22.74
CA GLU A 475 0.00 24.72 -24.00
C GLU A 475 1.45 25.00 -24.46
N LYS A 476 1.76 24.70 -25.73
CA LYS A 476 3.11 24.74 -26.30
C LYS A 476 3.95 25.96 -25.91
N ASN A 477 3.39 27.17 -26.00
CA ASN A 477 4.13 28.41 -25.74
C ASN A 477 4.34 28.62 -24.24
N LYS A 478 3.35 28.25 -23.43
CA LYS A 478 3.43 28.40 -21.97
C LYS A 478 4.38 27.37 -21.37
N PHE A 479 4.33 26.12 -21.84
CA PHE A 479 5.27 25.07 -21.44
C PHE A 479 6.72 25.45 -21.79
N ARG A 480 6.95 25.90 -23.04
CA ARG A 480 8.26 26.37 -23.50
C ARG A 480 8.79 27.54 -22.67
N LEU A 481 7.97 28.57 -22.41
CA LEU A 481 8.37 29.72 -21.60
C LEU A 481 8.61 29.35 -20.14
N ALA A 482 7.84 28.41 -19.59
CA ALA A 482 8.07 27.89 -18.24
C ALA A 482 9.42 27.17 -18.15
N LEU A 483 9.76 26.33 -19.14
CA LEU A 483 11.06 25.67 -19.20
C LEU A 483 12.21 26.70 -19.33
N LEU A 484 12.12 27.64 -20.28
CA LEU A 484 13.12 28.69 -20.48
C LEU A 484 13.29 29.60 -19.25
N GLY A 485 12.18 29.97 -18.61
CA GLY A 485 12.20 30.76 -17.38
C GLY A 485 12.93 30.03 -16.25
N SER A 486 12.69 28.72 -16.12
CA SER A 486 13.37 27.88 -15.13
C SER A 486 14.88 27.82 -15.36
N ILE A 487 15.31 27.68 -16.62
CA ILE A 487 16.73 27.68 -17.00
C ILE A 487 17.37 29.05 -16.70
N ARG A 488 16.74 30.15 -17.12
CA ARG A 488 17.24 31.52 -16.92
C ARG A 488 17.42 31.87 -15.44
N TYR A 489 16.46 31.51 -14.61
CA TYR A 489 16.50 31.78 -13.18
C TYR A 489 17.22 30.70 -12.36
N GLY A 490 17.57 29.56 -12.97
CA GLY A 490 18.18 28.43 -12.28
C GLY A 490 17.25 27.73 -11.29
N LYS A 491 15.93 27.80 -11.54
CA LYS A 491 14.90 27.22 -10.67
C LYS A 491 14.62 25.77 -11.06
N PRO A 492 14.32 24.88 -10.11
CA PRO A 492 13.87 23.53 -10.43
C PRO A 492 12.56 23.56 -11.21
N PHE A 493 12.52 22.85 -12.33
CA PHE A 493 11.33 22.66 -13.15
C PHE A 493 10.65 21.35 -12.78
N VAL A 494 9.45 21.43 -12.21
CA VAL A 494 8.72 20.27 -11.67
C VAL A 494 7.63 19.87 -12.64
N LEU A 495 7.65 18.62 -13.08
CA LEU A 495 6.61 17.99 -13.90
C LEU A 495 5.80 17.02 -13.05
N ASP A 496 4.57 17.40 -12.73
CA ASP A 496 3.64 16.59 -11.93
C ASP A 496 2.79 15.69 -12.84
N LEU A 497 3.09 14.39 -12.76
CA LEU A 497 2.45 13.30 -13.51
C LEU A 497 1.28 12.68 -12.75
N MET A 498 0.98 13.12 -11.53
CA MET A 498 -0.15 12.62 -10.74
C MET A 498 -0.12 11.08 -10.64
N GLN A 499 -1.24 10.39 -10.92
CA GLN A 499 -1.32 8.92 -10.94
C GLN A 499 -1.19 8.31 -12.35
N TYR A 500 -1.01 9.13 -13.39
CA TYR A 500 -1.13 8.75 -14.81
C TYR A 500 0.19 8.89 -15.56
N ASP A 501 1.26 8.32 -15.00
CA ASP A 501 2.63 8.54 -15.47
C ASP A 501 2.83 8.20 -16.94
N GLN A 502 2.21 7.13 -17.44
CA GLN A 502 2.46 6.65 -18.78
C GLN A 502 1.79 7.55 -19.83
N GLU A 503 0.50 7.85 -19.65
CA GLU A 503 -0.28 8.67 -20.57
C GLU A 503 0.22 10.12 -20.57
N LEU A 504 0.58 10.67 -19.41
CA LEU A 504 1.07 12.04 -19.32
C LEU A 504 2.50 12.17 -19.84
N LEU A 505 3.35 11.14 -19.72
CA LEU A 505 4.68 11.16 -20.34
C LEU A 505 4.59 11.20 -21.88
N GLU A 506 3.66 10.44 -22.47
CA GLU A 506 3.38 10.50 -23.91
C GLU A 506 2.81 11.86 -24.33
N SER A 507 1.96 12.46 -23.50
CA SER A 507 1.45 13.82 -23.71
C SER A 507 2.56 14.87 -23.67
N ILE A 508 3.46 14.80 -22.69
CA ILE A 508 4.63 15.70 -22.61
C ILE A 508 5.50 15.53 -23.85
N LYS A 509 5.77 14.29 -24.26
CA LYS A 509 6.54 14.03 -25.49
C LYS A 509 5.89 14.68 -26.70
N SER A 510 4.58 14.51 -26.89
CA SER A 510 3.85 15.16 -27.99
C SER A 510 3.93 16.69 -27.97
N VAL A 511 3.84 17.32 -26.79
CA VAL A 511 3.99 18.77 -26.66
C VAL A 511 5.42 19.22 -26.95
N CYS A 512 6.42 18.47 -26.49
CA CYS A 512 7.82 18.73 -26.80
C CYS A 512 8.10 18.62 -28.29
N ASP A 513 7.64 17.56 -28.95
CA ASP A 513 7.81 17.34 -30.39
C ASP A 513 7.17 18.47 -31.22
N GLN A 514 6.05 19.04 -30.76
CA GLN A 514 5.44 20.23 -31.39
C GLN A 514 6.26 21.52 -31.23
N ILE A 515 7.17 21.58 -30.26
CA ILE A 515 8.05 22.73 -30.01
C ILE A 515 9.37 22.57 -30.77
N ASP A 516 10.00 21.41 -30.63
CA ASP A 516 11.30 21.02 -31.19
C ASP A 516 11.44 19.49 -31.11
N ASP A 517 11.71 18.84 -32.23
CA ASP A 517 11.69 17.37 -32.38
C ASP A 517 12.64 16.62 -31.41
N LYS A 518 13.64 17.29 -30.84
CA LYS A 518 14.63 16.70 -29.92
C LYS A 518 14.49 17.19 -28.48
N LEU A 519 13.50 18.02 -28.17
CA LEU A 519 13.39 18.66 -26.86
C LEU A 519 13.17 17.65 -25.73
N PHE A 520 12.32 16.65 -25.92
CA PHE A 520 12.03 15.66 -24.89
C PHE A 520 13.27 14.83 -24.53
N GLU A 521 14.05 14.43 -25.53
CA GLU A 521 15.28 13.65 -25.36
C GLU A 521 16.36 14.47 -24.64
N ASP A 522 16.57 15.72 -25.07
CA ASP A 522 17.52 16.66 -24.45
C ASP A 522 17.14 17.01 -23.01
N MET A 523 15.83 17.09 -22.70
CA MET A 523 15.33 17.28 -21.34
C MET A 523 15.69 16.09 -20.46
N CYS A 524 15.47 14.85 -20.92
CA CYS A 524 15.76 13.64 -20.14
C CYS A 524 17.27 13.38 -19.95
N SER A 525 18.12 13.70 -20.94
CA SER A 525 19.56 13.39 -20.97
C SER A 525 20.47 14.44 -20.31
N LYS A 526 19.89 15.48 -19.70
CA LYS A 526 20.59 16.69 -19.21
C LYS A 526 21.35 17.48 -20.28
N GLU A 527 21.19 17.14 -21.56
CA GLU A 527 21.91 17.79 -22.65
C GLU A 527 21.40 19.21 -22.93
N LEU A 528 20.16 19.52 -22.54
CA LEU A 528 19.57 20.85 -22.78
C LEU A 528 20.41 22.01 -22.22
N VAL A 529 21.12 21.77 -21.12
CA VAL A 529 22.01 22.74 -20.46
C VAL A 529 23.43 22.72 -21.05
N LYS A 530 23.86 21.59 -21.62
CA LYS A 530 25.20 21.45 -22.22
C LYS A 530 25.23 22.18 -23.55
N ASN A 531 26.32 22.89 -23.83
CA ASN A 531 26.55 23.63 -25.08
C ASN A 531 25.43 24.63 -25.43
N GLU A 532 24.75 25.18 -24.41
CA GLU A 532 23.68 26.18 -24.57
C GLU A 532 22.56 25.75 -25.54
N LYS A 533 22.30 24.44 -25.63
CA LYS A 533 21.29 23.85 -26.49
C LYS A 533 19.89 24.44 -26.29
N TYR A 534 19.58 24.97 -25.11
CA TYR A 534 18.32 25.68 -24.81
C TYR A 534 18.10 26.94 -25.66
N ALA A 535 19.16 27.54 -26.24
CA ALA A 535 19.06 28.77 -27.02
C ALA A 535 18.13 28.64 -28.23
N ARG A 536 18.02 27.44 -28.82
CA ARG A 536 17.10 27.16 -29.94
C ARG A 536 15.61 27.32 -29.58
N LEU A 537 15.29 27.27 -28.28
CA LEU A 537 13.91 27.44 -27.80
C LEU A 537 13.51 28.91 -27.70
N ILE A 538 14.48 29.84 -27.75
CA ILE A 538 14.24 31.28 -27.62
C ILE A 538 13.64 31.80 -28.93
N ARG A 539 12.52 32.51 -28.83
CA ARG A 539 11.84 33.17 -29.95
C ARG A 539 11.85 34.67 -29.70
N LEU A 540 12.87 35.35 -30.21
CA LEU A 540 13.12 36.78 -29.96
C LEU A 540 11.95 37.69 -30.36
N GLU A 541 11.15 37.26 -31.34
CA GLU A 541 9.95 38.01 -31.79
C GLU A 541 8.80 37.97 -30.76
N SER A 542 8.73 36.94 -29.91
CA SER A 542 7.59 36.69 -29.01
C SER A 542 7.91 36.75 -27.52
N ASP A 543 9.16 36.53 -27.11
CA ASP A 543 9.47 36.17 -25.71
C ASP A 543 9.79 37.36 -24.81
N GLY A 544 9.99 38.55 -25.37
CA GLY A 544 10.44 39.72 -24.61
C GLY A 544 11.96 39.79 -24.48
N LYS A 545 12.48 40.99 -24.23
CA LYS A 545 13.93 41.28 -24.18
C LYS A 545 14.64 40.53 -23.05
N GLU A 546 13.91 40.13 -22.02
CA GLU A 546 14.45 39.37 -20.90
C GLU A 546 15.04 38.01 -21.30
N TYR A 547 14.63 37.40 -22.42
CA TYR A 547 15.14 36.12 -22.91
C TYR A 547 16.25 36.25 -23.96
N GLU A 548 16.85 37.43 -24.12
CA GLU A 548 18.08 37.59 -24.92
C GLU A 548 19.23 36.75 -24.33
N ALA A 549 20.11 36.22 -25.20
CA ALA A 549 21.18 35.29 -24.82
C ALA A 549 22.08 35.81 -23.68
N HIS A 550 22.38 37.11 -23.64
CA HIS A 550 23.20 37.73 -22.58
C HIS A 550 22.56 37.72 -21.19
N ASN A 551 21.25 37.50 -21.08
CA ASN A 551 20.53 37.47 -19.81
C ASN A 551 20.56 36.08 -19.14
N PHE A 552 21.19 35.09 -19.77
CA PHE A 552 21.36 33.75 -19.24
C PHE A 552 22.70 33.65 -18.49
N ASN A 553 22.63 33.49 -17.17
CA ASN A 553 23.82 33.40 -16.33
C ASN A 553 24.24 31.92 -16.16
N GLN A 554 25.49 31.60 -16.48
CA GLN A 554 26.01 30.24 -16.42
C GLN A 554 25.92 29.60 -15.02
N ASN A 555 26.09 30.37 -13.95
CA ASN A 555 25.95 29.87 -12.58
C ASN A 555 24.52 29.44 -12.26
N ARG A 556 23.52 30.15 -12.81
CA ARG A 556 22.10 29.80 -12.63
C ARG A 556 21.74 28.58 -13.47
N ILE A 557 22.23 28.53 -14.70
CA ILE A 557 22.06 27.39 -15.60
C ILE A 557 22.63 26.12 -14.98
N ASN A 558 23.80 26.19 -14.35
CA ASN A 558 24.41 25.06 -13.64
C ASN A 558 23.59 24.56 -12.43
N ASN A 559 22.65 25.36 -11.92
CA ASN A 559 21.76 24.99 -10.81
C ASN A 559 20.38 24.52 -11.28
N PHE A 560 20.07 24.65 -12.57
CA PHE A 560 18.82 24.17 -13.16
C PHE A 560 18.70 22.65 -13.00
N LYS A 561 17.49 22.21 -12.63
CA LYS A 561 17.15 20.81 -12.43
C LYS A 561 15.75 20.53 -12.96
N ILE A 562 15.54 19.33 -13.50
CA ILE A 562 14.19 18.84 -13.81
C ILE A 562 13.83 17.80 -12.76
N LEU A 563 12.64 17.92 -12.18
CA LEU A 563 12.11 16.98 -11.20
C LEU A 563 10.82 16.39 -11.74
N PHE A 564 10.74 15.07 -11.84
CA PHE A 564 9.48 14.38 -12.12
C PHE A 564 8.80 14.06 -10.80
N LEU A 565 7.48 14.23 -10.73
CA LEU A 565 6.69 13.92 -9.54
C LEU A 565 5.56 12.98 -9.93
N THR A 566 5.35 11.94 -9.14
CA THR A 566 4.26 10.99 -9.33
C THR A 566 3.68 10.53 -8.00
N SER A 567 2.36 10.41 -7.95
CA SER A 567 1.62 9.77 -6.85
C SER A 567 1.47 8.26 -7.06
N ASN A 568 1.88 7.73 -8.22
CA ASN A 568 1.82 6.30 -8.51
C ASN A 568 2.89 5.55 -7.69
N PRO A 569 2.51 4.56 -6.85
CA PRO A 569 3.45 3.80 -6.03
C PRO A 569 4.45 2.96 -6.85
N TYR A 570 4.13 2.67 -8.11
CA TYR A 570 4.93 1.85 -9.02
C TYR A 570 5.01 2.54 -10.40
N PRO A 571 5.90 3.54 -10.56
CA PRO A 571 6.06 4.25 -11.82
C PRO A 571 6.42 3.28 -12.95
N SER A 572 6.03 3.62 -14.18
CA SER A 572 6.28 2.75 -15.34
C SER A 572 7.77 2.49 -15.58
N ASP A 573 8.13 1.31 -16.09
CA ASP A 573 9.53 0.95 -16.38
C ASP A 573 10.18 1.92 -17.37
N LYS A 574 9.42 2.46 -18.33
CA LYS A 574 9.89 3.50 -19.25
C LYS A 574 10.38 4.74 -18.49
N LEU A 575 9.63 5.17 -17.48
CA LEU A 575 9.95 6.34 -16.67
C LEU A 575 11.11 6.07 -15.71
N LEU A 576 11.13 4.90 -15.07
CA LEU A 576 12.25 4.46 -14.21
C LEU A 576 13.56 4.28 -15.00
N ASN A 577 13.48 3.94 -16.29
CA ASN A 577 14.64 3.89 -17.17
C ASN A 577 15.16 5.28 -17.55
N LEU A 578 14.31 6.31 -17.58
CA LEU A 578 14.70 7.68 -17.90
C LEU A 578 15.14 8.50 -16.66
N THR A 579 14.72 8.09 -15.47
CA THR A 579 14.88 8.86 -14.24
C THR A 579 15.59 8.07 -13.15
N PHE A 580 15.99 8.75 -12.07
CA PHE A 580 16.51 8.13 -10.86
C PHE A 580 15.44 8.20 -9.73
N PRO A 581 14.95 7.07 -9.21
CA PRO A 581 13.80 7.05 -8.31
C PRO A 581 14.14 7.43 -6.87
N ILE A 582 13.39 8.39 -6.33
CA ILE A 582 13.40 8.85 -4.95
C ILE A 582 12.01 8.66 -4.36
N LYS A 583 11.89 7.90 -3.28
CA LYS A 583 10.63 7.62 -2.59
C LYS A 583 10.53 8.38 -1.28
N VAL A 584 9.44 9.13 -1.12
CA VAL A 584 9.18 9.89 0.12
C VAL A 584 8.54 8.95 1.14
N ILE A 585 9.23 8.73 2.26
CA ILE A 585 8.70 7.96 3.39
C ILE A 585 8.06 8.92 4.38
N THR A 586 6.78 8.71 4.61
CA THR A 586 6.07 9.27 5.76
C THR A 586 6.24 8.31 6.92
N ARG A 587 6.94 8.75 7.98
CA ARG A 587 6.76 8.13 9.30
C ARG A 587 5.35 8.50 9.73
N VAL A 588 4.38 7.61 9.49
CA VAL A 588 3.16 7.63 10.27
C VAL A 588 3.64 7.40 11.71
N LYS A 589 3.64 8.44 12.53
CA LYS A 589 3.65 8.22 13.97
C LYS A 589 2.37 7.45 14.24
N ASP A 590 2.48 6.30 14.87
CA ASP A 590 1.35 5.44 15.28
C ASP A 590 0.38 6.12 16.28
N ASP A 591 0.48 7.45 16.48
CA ASP A 591 -0.20 8.21 17.52
C ASP A 591 -1.42 9.01 17.04
N ASP A 592 -1.67 9.16 15.73
CA ASP A 592 -2.79 9.98 15.22
C ASP A 592 -4.00 9.17 14.71
N PHE A 593 -4.16 7.93 15.18
CA PHE A 593 -5.43 7.20 15.14
C PHE A 593 -5.99 7.01 16.55
N PHE A 594 -6.40 8.11 17.19
CA PHE A 594 -7.22 8.10 18.40
C PHE A 594 -8.52 8.87 18.20
#